data_AF-A0A2V9JHS5-F1
#
_entry.id   AF-A0A2V9JHS5-F1
#
_cell.length_a   1.000
_cell.length_b   1.000
_cell.length_c   1.000
_cell.angle_alpha   90.00
_cell.angle_beta   90.00
_cell.angle_gamma   90.00
#
_symmetry.space_group_name_H-M   'P 1'
#
loop_
_entity.id
_entity.type
_entity.pdbx_description
1 polymer ?
#
loop_
_entity_poly.entity_id
_entity_poly.type
_entity_poly.pdbx_seq_one_letter_code
_entity_poly.pdbx_strand_id
1 'polypeptide(L)'
;MAERAHAYVIFNTVAFAGPDEARPKNSAIVLGPDGRVALEYDKIHLVPFGEYVPPWAFPGKVGKIVSQVGDFVPGTSYREADTPDGAIAVSICYEDIFPQLVRRLVPRGAGVLVNISNDSWYGDSSAAFQHLEMSRYRAIENGRYLLRATNDGITAIIDPHGRVTQQLPRHRQAVLSGHFNYVGRQTFYNAHGDVFAWLCVLVTVATVGRLQAKVYKDEG
;
A
#
# COMPACT_ATOMS: atom_id res chain seq x y z
N MET A 1 -11.96 -10.69 -20.86
CA MET A 1 -12.01 -11.52 -19.63
C MET A 1 -13.05 -10.98 -18.66
N ALA A 2 -12.97 -9.71 -18.25
CA ALA A 2 -13.94 -9.06 -17.37
C ALA A 2 -15.40 -9.19 -17.87
N GLU A 3 -15.66 -8.89 -19.15
CA GLU A 3 -16.99 -9.07 -19.78
C GLU A 3 -17.53 -10.49 -19.69
N ARG A 4 -16.67 -11.50 -19.89
CA ARG A 4 -17.07 -12.91 -19.83
C ARG A 4 -17.33 -13.39 -18.40
N ALA A 5 -16.62 -12.80 -17.43
CA ALA A 5 -16.75 -13.13 -16.02
C ALA A 5 -17.85 -12.33 -15.32
N HIS A 6 -18.40 -11.30 -15.98
CA HIS A 6 -19.31 -10.32 -15.38
C HIS A 6 -18.78 -9.76 -14.04
N ALA A 7 -17.48 -9.51 -13.98
CA ALA A 7 -16.78 -9.15 -12.75
C ALA A 7 -15.74 -8.06 -12.99
N TYR A 8 -15.43 -7.32 -11.92
CA TYR A 8 -14.28 -6.42 -11.90
C TYR A 8 -12.97 -7.24 -11.90
N VAL A 9 -12.03 -6.85 -12.75
CA VAL A 9 -10.72 -7.50 -12.85
C VAL A 9 -9.64 -6.47 -12.55
N ILE A 10 -8.77 -6.78 -11.58
CA ILE A 10 -7.67 -5.91 -11.16
C ILE A 10 -6.35 -6.59 -11.51
N PHE A 11 -5.45 -5.88 -12.19
CA PHE A 11 -4.12 -6.40 -12.49
C PHE A 11 -3.09 -5.27 -12.54
N ASN A 12 -1.83 -5.63 -12.33
CA ASN A 12 -0.70 -4.73 -12.45
C ASN A 12 -0.10 -4.79 -13.87
N THR A 13 0.38 -3.66 -14.38
CA THR A 13 1.04 -3.54 -15.68
C THR A 13 2.08 -2.44 -15.65
N VAL A 14 2.98 -2.43 -16.64
CA VAL A 14 3.82 -1.28 -16.94
C VAL A 14 3.10 -0.40 -17.96
N ALA A 15 2.76 0.84 -17.58
CA ALA A 15 2.23 1.87 -18.47
C ALA A 15 3.34 2.88 -18.83
N PHE A 16 3.02 3.88 -19.65
CA PHE A 16 3.97 4.92 -20.06
C PHE A 16 3.39 6.31 -19.85
N ALA A 17 4.24 7.29 -19.51
CA ALA A 17 3.81 8.64 -19.16
C ALA A 17 3.13 9.41 -20.32
N GLY A 18 3.40 9.03 -21.55
CA GLY A 18 2.71 9.54 -22.74
C GLY A 18 3.21 8.86 -24.03
N PRO A 19 2.54 9.10 -25.17
CA PRO A 19 2.93 8.53 -26.46
C PRO A 19 4.34 8.94 -26.90
N ASP A 20 4.80 10.12 -26.50
CA ASP A 20 6.14 10.65 -26.81
C ASP A 20 7.11 10.55 -25.61
N GLU A 21 6.63 10.07 -24.46
CA GLU A 21 7.41 9.99 -23.23
C GLU A 21 7.56 8.53 -22.79
N ALA A 22 8.63 7.89 -23.26
CA ALA A 22 8.93 6.48 -23.03
C ALA A 22 9.31 6.12 -21.58
N ARG A 23 9.05 7.01 -20.61
CA ARG A 23 9.33 6.73 -19.20
C ARG A 23 8.24 5.82 -18.61
N PRO A 24 8.62 4.67 -18.04
CA PRO A 24 7.66 3.70 -17.56
C PRO A 24 6.94 4.16 -16.29
N LYS A 25 5.74 3.62 -16.05
CA LYS A 25 4.95 3.74 -14.83
C LYS A 25 4.57 2.35 -14.35
N ASN A 26 4.54 2.16 -13.03
CA ASN A 26 4.02 0.94 -12.43
C ASN A 26 2.55 1.20 -12.11
N SER A 27 1.65 0.57 -12.86
CA SER A 27 0.25 0.95 -12.88
C SER A 27 -0.65 -0.24 -12.58
N ALA A 28 -1.71 -0.01 -11.80
CA ALA A 28 -2.78 -0.96 -11.58
C ALA A 28 -4.00 -0.55 -12.40
N ILE A 29 -4.57 -1.51 -13.15
CA ILE A 29 -5.78 -1.31 -13.93
C ILE A 29 -6.93 -2.07 -13.26
N VAL A 30 -8.05 -1.39 -13.04
CA VAL A 30 -9.33 -1.99 -12.68
C VAL A 30 -10.21 -1.95 -13.94
N LEU A 31 -10.52 -3.11 -14.49
CA LEU A 31 -11.50 -3.26 -15.57
C LEU A 31 -12.87 -3.53 -14.98
N GLY A 32 -13.87 -2.80 -15.47
CA GLY A 32 -15.28 -3.04 -15.18
C GLY A 32 -15.82 -4.27 -15.91
N PRO A 33 -17.01 -4.75 -15.52
CA PRO A 33 -17.69 -5.86 -16.18
C PRO A 33 -18.12 -5.53 -17.62
N ASP A 34 -18.11 -4.26 -18.01
CA ASP A 34 -18.35 -3.77 -19.38
C ASP A 34 -17.07 -3.71 -20.23
N GLY A 35 -15.94 -4.21 -19.71
CA GLY A 35 -14.65 -4.22 -20.40
C GLY A 35 -13.92 -2.88 -20.40
N ARG A 36 -14.51 -1.81 -19.81
CA ARG A 36 -13.88 -0.49 -19.76
C ARG A 36 -12.96 -0.35 -18.55
N VAL A 37 -11.97 0.54 -18.67
CA VAL A 37 -11.11 0.91 -17.54
C VAL A 37 -11.92 1.76 -16.57
N ALA A 38 -12.20 1.20 -15.40
CA ALA A 38 -12.85 1.90 -14.30
C ALA A 38 -11.84 2.73 -13.49
N LEU A 39 -10.59 2.25 -13.40
CA LEU A 39 -9.49 2.95 -12.75
C LEU A 39 -8.16 2.56 -13.36
N GLU A 40 -7.31 3.56 -13.56
CA GLU A 40 -5.87 3.41 -13.70
C GLU A 40 -5.19 4.13 -12.52
N TYR A 41 -4.43 3.37 -11.75
CA TYR A 41 -3.71 3.87 -10.58
C TYR A 41 -2.20 3.71 -10.80
N ASP A 42 -1.50 4.84 -10.89
CA ASP A 42 -0.04 4.88 -10.95
C ASP A 42 0.55 4.85 -9.54
N LYS A 43 1.50 3.95 -9.30
CA LYS A 43 2.22 3.83 -8.03
C LYS A 43 2.81 5.17 -7.62
N ILE A 44 2.43 5.67 -6.45
CA ILE A 44 2.84 6.98 -5.92
C ILE A 44 4.19 6.86 -5.23
N HIS A 45 4.38 5.85 -4.39
CA HIS A 45 5.62 5.64 -3.66
C HIS A 45 6.48 4.60 -4.37
N LEU A 46 7.57 5.05 -5.00
CA LEU A 46 8.48 4.18 -5.73
C LEU A 46 9.56 3.59 -4.83
N VAL A 47 9.93 2.34 -5.08
CA VAL A 47 11.00 1.63 -4.37
C VAL A 47 12.36 2.21 -4.76
N PRO A 48 13.12 2.79 -3.82
CA PRO A 48 14.48 3.23 -4.09
C PRO A 48 15.36 2.06 -4.56
N PHE A 49 16.20 2.30 -5.57
CA PHE A 49 17.10 1.32 -6.19
C PHE A 49 16.43 0.16 -6.93
N GLY A 50 15.10 0.05 -6.90
CA GLY A 50 14.33 -0.88 -7.75
C GLY A 50 13.63 -0.16 -8.90
N GLU A 51 12.90 0.91 -8.58
CA GLU A 51 12.06 1.65 -9.52
C GLU A 51 12.63 3.02 -9.88
N TYR A 52 13.58 3.54 -9.10
CA TYR A 52 14.33 4.75 -9.42
C TYR A 52 15.66 4.79 -8.67
N VAL A 53 16.56 5.68 -9.08
CA VAL A 53 17.85 5.92 -8.42
C VAL A 53 17.78 7.22 -7.60
N PRO A 54 17.95 7.19 -6.27
CA PRO A 54 17.93 8.41 -5.48
C PRO A 54 19.07 9.38 -5.85
N PRO A 55 18.80 10.70 -6.01
CA PRO A 55 19.81 11.67 -6.44
C PRO A 55 21.03 11.77 -5.51
N TRP A 56 20.85 11.51 -4.22
CA TRP A 56 21.92 11.52 -3.22
C TRP A 56 22.84 10.30 -3.29
N ALA A 57 22.40 9.20 -3.91
CA ALA A 57 23.16 7.96 -3.93
C ALA A 57 24.39 8.04 -4.83
N PHE A 58 24.33 8.85 -5.89
CA PHE A 58 25.42 9.06 -6.83
C PHE A 58 25.53 10.55 -7.18
N PRO A 59 26.32 11.35 -6.45
CA PRO A 59 26.50 12.78 -6.73
C PRO A 59 27.28 13.07 -8.05
N GLY A 60 27.32 12.13 -9.01
CA GLY A 60 27.97 12.26 -10.31
C GLY A 60 27.33 11.40 -11.42
N LYS A 61 27.69 11.66 -12.68
CA LYS A 61 27.15 10.94 -13.86
C LYS A 61 27.74 9.53 -13.99
N VAL A 62 27.23 8.56 -13.24
CA VAL A 62 27.55 7.15 -13.44
C VAL A 62 26.45 6.48 -14.25
N GLY A 63 26.38 6.85 -15.54
CA GLY A 63 25.32 6.41 -16.46
C GLY A 63 25.32 4.92 -16.86
N LYS A 64 26.04 4.05 -16.14
CA LYS A 64 26.19 2.62 -16.49
C LYS A 64 26.14 1.60 -15.35
N ILE A 65 25.98 2.01 -14.08
CA ILE A 65 25.81 1.04 -12.96
C ILE A 65 24.33 0.67 -12.73
N VAL A 66 23.41 1.38 -13.38
CA VAL A 66 21.96 1.35 -13.07
C VAL A 66 21.08 0.87 -14.24
N SER A 67 21.64 0.19 -15.24
CA SER A 67 20.86 -0.33 -16.39
C SER A 67 19.81 -1.40 -16.02
N GLN A 68 19.82 -1.91 -14.78
CA GLN A 68 18.82 -2.82 -14.23
C GLN A 68 17.77 -2.13 -13.35
N VAL A 69 17.98 -0.86 -12.99
CA VAL A 69 17.03 -0.08 -12.17
C VAL A 69 16.11 0.68 -13.13
N GLY A 70 14.80 0.57 -12.92
CA GLY A 70 13.84 1.32 -13.75
C GLY A 70 13.98 2.83 -13.55
N ASP A 71 13.55 3.61 -14.54
CA ASP A 71 13.36 5.07 -14.43
C ASP A 71 11.84 5.36 -14.37
N PHE A 72 11.18 4.78 -13.36
CA PHE A 72 9.73 4.87 -13.24
C PHE A 72 9.31 6.29 -12.81
N VAL A 73 8.20 6.75 -13.38
CA VAL A 73 7.57 8.01 -12.99
C VAL A 73 6.54 7.74 -11.88
N PRO A 74 6.59 8.47 -10.76
CA PRO A 74 5.62 8.32 -9.69
C PRO A 74 4.24 8.85 -10.11
N GLY A 75 3.20 8.16 -9.67
CA GLY A 75 1.82 8.65 -9.69
C GLY A 75 1.61 9.84 -8.75
N THR A 76 0.60 10.66 -9.05
CA THR A 76 0.32 11.89 -8.28
C THR A 76 -1.07 11.93 -7.68
N SER A 77 -1.92 10.94 -7.99
CA SER A 77 -3.34 10.95 -7.64
C SER A 77 -3.74 9.74 -6.82
N TYR A 78 -4.39 10.00 -5.69
CA TYR A 78 -5.15 9.02 -4.93
C TYR A 78 -6.51 8.87 -5.61
N ARG A 79 -6.85 7.65 -6.02
CA ARG A 79 -8.09 7.35 -6.73
C ARG A 79 -8.67 6.01 -6.28
N GLU A 80 -9.94 5.86 -6.57
CA GLU A 80 -10.74 4.68 -6.30
C GLU A 80 -11.58 4.35 -7.54
N ALA A 81 -11.95 3.08 -7.68
CA ALA A 81 -12.86 2.61 -8.70
C ALA A 81 -14.24 2.43 -8.07
N ASP A 82 -15.23 3.19 -8.54
CA ASP A 82 -16.60 3.01 -8.11
C ASP A 82 -17.19 1.71 -8.67
N THR A 83 -17.86 0.96 -7.81
CA THR A 83 -18.66 -0.22 -8.16
C THR A 83 -20.07 -0.07 -7.60
N PRO A 84 -21.07 -0.83 -8.08
CA PRO A 84 -22.42 -0.79 -7.53
C PRO A 84 -22.50 -1.03 -6.01
N ASP A 85 -21.56 -1.81 -5.46
CA ASP A 85 -21.55 -2.20 -4.04
C ASP A 85 -20.67 -1.30 -3.16
N GLY A 86 -19.85 -0.42 -3.76
CA GLY A 86 -18.93 0.49 -3.08
C GLY A 86 -17.64 0.72 -3.86
N ALA A 87 -16.73 1.54 -3.33
CA ALA A 87 -15.50 1.88 -4.04
C ALA A 87 -14.30 0.98 -3.66
N ILE A 88 -13.47 0.64 -4.64
CA ILE A 88 -12.24 -0.12 -4.49
C ILE A 88 -11.05 0.83 -4.59
N ALA A 89 -10.15 0.83 -3.62
CA ALA A 89 -8.87 1.53 -3.74
C ALA A 89 -7.70 0.56 -3.79
N VAL A 90 -6.74 0.85 -4.68
CA VAL A 90 -5.59 -0.01 -4.94
C VAL A 90 -4.32 0.64 -4.41
N SER A 91 -3.43 -0.19 -3.88
CA SER A 91 -2.04 0.12 -3.56
C SER A 91 -1.14 -0.94 -4.20
N ILE A 92 0.08 -0.57 -4.56
CA ILE A 92 1.00 -1.47 -5.28
C ILE A 92 2.19 -1.80 -4.38
N CYS A 93 2.41 -3.11 -4.18
CA CYS A 93 3.56 -3.65 -3.47
C CYS A 93 3.70 -3.00 -2.09
N TYR A 94 4.89 -2.52 -1.75
CA TYR A 94 5.22 -1.96 -0.44
C TYR A 94 4.52 -0.62 -0.11
N GLU A 95 3.67 -0.08 -0.99
CA GLU A 95 2.91 1.15 -0.66
C GLU A 95 2.02 0.99 0.58
N ASP A 96 1.60 -0.24 0.88
CA ASP A 96 0.79 -0.53 2.07
C ASP A 96 1.57 -0.41 3.39
N ILE A 97 2.90 -0.33 3.37
CA ILE A 97 3.67 -0.07 4.58
C ILE A 97 3.63 1.42 4.99
N PHE A 98 3.18 2.31 4.10
CA PHE A 98 3.10 3.74 4.36
C PHE A 98 1.70 4.15 4.87
N PRO A 99 1.54 4.35 6.19
CA PRO A 99 0.24 4.66 6.79
C PRO A 99 -0.46 5.86 6.14
N GLN A 100 0.30 6.93 5.91
CA GLN A 100 -0.20 8.18 5.35
C GLN A 100 -0.74 8.04 3.93
N LEU A 101 -0.22 7.09 3.14
CA LEU A 101 -0.67 6.85 1.78
C LEU A 101 -2.03 6.14 1.82
N VAL A 102 -2.09 5.00 2.50
CA VAL A 102 -3.32 4.19 2.57
C VAL A 102 -4.45 4.95 3.28
N ARG A 103 -4.13 5.70 4.34
CA ARG A 103 -5.11 6.51 5.09
C ARG A 103 -5.87 7.49 4.21
N ARG A 104 -5.24 8.01 3.15
CA ARG A 104 -5.84 8.99 2.23
C ARG A 104 -6.89 8.38 1.30
N LEU A 105 -6.95 7.05 1.16
CA LEU A 105 -7.89 6.38 0.28
C LEU A 105 -9.30 6.29 0.89
N VAL A 106 -9.40 6.07 2.21
CA VAL A 106 -10.71 5.90 2.88
C VAL A 106 -11.59 7.15 2.86
N PRO A 107 -11.09 8.36 3.17
CA PRO A 107 -11.91 9.58 3.10
C PRO A 107 -12.43 9.91 1.70
N ARG A 108 -11.87 9.29 0.64
CA ARG A 108 -12.34 9.42 -0.74
C ARG A 108 -13.48 8.46 -1.09
N GLY A 109 -13.83 7.54 -0.20
CA GLY A 109 -14.94 6.60 -0.40
C GLY A 109 -14.53 5.14 -0.49
N ALA A 110 -13.24 4.82 -0.42
CA ALA A 110 -12.76 3.44 -0.48
C ALA A 110 -13.44 2.55 0.58
N GLY A 111 -14.28 1.62 0.12
CA GLY A 111 -15.01 0.66 0.93
C GLY A 111 -14.28 -0.67 1.10
N VAL A 112 -13.29 -0.95 0.23
CA VAL A 112 -12.35 -2.06 0.33
C VAL A 112 -10.98 -1.61 -0.18
N LEU A 113 -9.92 -2.16 0.41
CA LEU A 113 -8.54 -1.94 -0.01
C LEU A 113 -8.02 -3.15 -0.76
N VAL A 114 -7.26 -2.92 -1.82
CA VAL A 114 -6.58 -3.97 -2.58
C VAL A 114 -5.09 -3.64 -2.59
N ASN A 115 -4.26 -4.63 -2.27
CA ASN A 115 -2.82 -4.55 -2.46
C ASN A 115 -2.40 -5.62 -3.46
N ILE A 116 -1.76 -5.19 -4.55
CA ILE A 116 -1.16 -6.08 -5.54
C ILE A 116 0.37 -6.00 -5.42
N SER A 117 1.00 -7.09 -5.00
CA SER A 117 2.44 -7.12 -4.69
C SER A 117 3.19 -8.16 -5.51
N ASN A 118 4.49 -7.93 -5.65
CA ASN A 118 5.47 -8.93 -6.04
C ASN A 118 6.47 -9.04 -4.88
N ASP A 119 6.39 -10.13 -4.11
CA ASP A 119 7.26 -10.35 -2.95
C ASP A 119 8.48 -11.23 -3.30
N SER A 120 8.66 -11.63 -4.56
CA SER A 120 9.80 -12.44 -5.01
C SER A 120 11.13 -11.78 -4.74
N TRP A 121 11.15 -10.43 -4.72
CA TRP A 121 12.32 -9.63 -4.39
C TRP A 121 12.91 -9.94 -3.01
N TYR A 122 12.10 -10.48 -2.10
CA TYR A 122 12.52 -10.81 -0.74
C TYR A 122 13.10 -12.22 -0.60
N GLY A 123 12.93 -13.09 -1.61
CA GLY A 123 13.30 -14.49 -1.56
C GLY A 123 12.75 -15.21 -0.31
N ASP A 124 13.44 -16.24 0.15
CA ASP A 124 13.08 -17.02 1.35
C ASP A 124 13.52 -16.34 2.65
N SER A 125 13.01 -15.12 2.87
CA SER A 125 13.26 -14.36 4.11
C SER A 125 11.97 -14.09 4.89
N SER A 126 12.14 -13.53 6.10
CA SER A 126 11.04 -13.07 6.95
C SER A 126 10.32 -11.83 6.39
N ALA A 127 10.87 -11.15 5.39
CA ALA A 127 10.35 -9.88 4.92
C ALA A 127 8.93 -9.99 4.37
N ALA A 128 8.58 -11.06 3.65
CA ALA A 128 7.20 -11.28 3.19
C ALA A 128 6.19 -11.42 4.34
N PHE A 129 6.59 -12.00 5.46
CA PHE A 129 5.75 -12.11 6.66
C PHE A 129 5.61 -10.75 7.35
N GLN A 130 6.70 -9.97 7.45
CA GLN A 130 6.65 -8.61 7.98
C GLN A 130 5.79 -7.69 7.11
N HIS A 131 5.87 -7.83 5.79
CA HIS A 131 5.03 -7.11 4.83
C HIS A 131 3.55 -7.43 5.04
N LEU A 132 3.19 -8.71 5.22
CA LEU A 132 1.83 -9.10 5.58
C LEU A 132 1.34 -8.43 6.87
N GLU A 133 2.18 -8.38 7.91
CA GLU A 133 1.82 -7.71 9.16
C GLU A 133 1.54 -6.22 8.94
N MET A 134 2.30 -5.54 8.08
CA MET A 134 2.01 -4.15 7.70
C MET A 134 0.67 -4.02 6.99
N SER A 135 0.33 -4.93 6.06
CA SER A 135 -1.01 -4.98 5.45
C SER A 135 -2.12 -5.17 6.51
N ARG A 136 -1.88 -6.00 7.53
CA ARG A 136 -2.84 -6.22 8.62
C ARG A 136 -3.09 -4.95 9.43
N TYR A 137 -2.05 -4.18 9.74
CA TYR A 137 -2.22 -2.88 10.37
C TYR A 137 -3.07 -1.95 9.51
N ARG A 138 -2.79 -1.86 8.19
CA ARG A 138 -3.58 -1.03 7.27
C ARG A 138 -5.08 -1.36 7.32
N ALA A 139 -5.43 -2.64 7.37
CA ALA A 139 -6.83 -3.08 7.50
C ALA A 139 -7.47 -2.58 8.81
N ILE A 140 -6.74 -2.68 9.93
CA ILE A 140 -7.20 -2.23 11.26
C ILE A 140 -7.39 -0.71 11.28
N GLU A 141 -6.36 0.05 10.90
CA GLU A 141 -6.36 1.51 10.97
C GLU A 141 -7.44 2.14 10.10
N ASN A 142 -7.73 1.52 8.96
CA ASN A 142 -8.74 1.99 8.03
C ASN A 142 -10.12 1.39 8.27
N GLY A 143 -10.23 0.36 9.12
CA GLY A 143 -11.46 -0.38 9.34
C GLY A 143 -12.03 -0.92 8.02
N ARG A 144 -11.17 -1.47 7.16
CA ARG A 144 -11.51 -1.98 5.83
C ARG A 144 -11.04 -3.42 5.68
N TYR A 145 -11.74 -4.18 4.86
CA TYR A 145 -11.15 -5.38 4.29
C TYR A 145 -9.95 -4.98 3.44
N LEU A 146 -8.89 -5.78 3.50
CA LEU A 146 -7.73 -5.67 2.62
C LEU A 146 -7.53 -6.99 1.88
N LEU A 147 -7.63 -6.92 0.56
CA LEU A 147 -7.40 -8.04 -0.34
C LEU A 147 -5.97 -7.96 -0.85
N ARG A 148 -5.11 -8.87 -0.40
CA ARG A 148 -3.69 -8.90 -0.78
C ARG A 148 -3.46 -10.01 -1.80
N ALA A 149 -3.06 -9.64 -3.00
CA ALA A 149 -2.70 -10.56 -4.07
C ALA A 149 -1.20 -10.46 -4.37
N THR A 150 -0.48 -11.58 -4.26
CA THR A 150 0.96 -11.66 -4.47
C THR A 150 1.29 -12.72 -5.52
N ASN A 151 2.39 -12.57 -6.23
CA ASN A 151 2.85 -13.58 -7.19
C ASN A 151 3.36 -14.88 -6.52
N ASP A 152 4.26 -14.77 -5.53
CA ASP A 152 4.86 -15.90 -4.82
C ASP A 152 4.92 -15.72 -3.29
N GLY A 153 4.58 -14.51 -2.82
CA GLY A 153 4.44 -14.15 -1.42
C GLY A 153 3.17 -14.68 -0.77
N ILE A 154 2.72 -13.96 0.26
CA ILE A 154 1.52 -14.34 1.00
C ILE A 154 0.30 -13.63 0.42
N THR A 155 -0.50 -14.38 -0.34
CA THR A 155 -1.83 -13.94 -0.79
C THR A 155 -2.85 -14.21 0.31
N ALA A 156 -3.62 -13.19 0.69
CA ALA A 156 -4.50 -13.24 1.85
C ALA A 156 -5.71 -12.30 1.75
N ILE A 157 -6.77 -12.65 2.46
CA ILE A 157 -7.90 -11.77 2.76
C ILE A 157 -7.79 -11.39 4.24
N ILE A 158 -7.84 -10.09 4.52
CA ILE A 158 -7.69 -9.53 5.86
C ILE A 158 -8.97 -8.77 6.21
N ASP A 159 -9.57 -9.07 7.37
CA ASP A 159 -10.76 -8.38 7.85
C ASP A 159 -10.43 -6.99 8.46
N PRO A 160 -11.45 -6.14 8.72
CA PRO A 160 -11.26 -4.82 9.36
C PRO A 160 -10.66 -4.84 10.77
N HIS A 161 -10.49 -6.02 11.37
CA HIS A 161 -9.84 -6.22 12.67
C HIS A 161 -8.42 -6.77 12.53
N GLY A 162 -7.89 -6.86 11.30
CA GLY A 162 -6.55 -7.37 11.02
C GLY A 162 -6.42 -8.88 11.15
N ARG A 163 -7.53 -9.63 11.16
CA ARG A 163 -7.51 -11.10 11.12
C ARG A 163 -7.36 -11.55 9.67
N VAL A 164 -6.44 -12.48 9.45
CA VAL A 164 -6.31 -13.17 8.16
C VAL A 164 -7.41 -14.22 8.08
N THR A 165 -8.42 -13.99 7.25
CA THR A 165 -9.59 -14.88 7.14
C THR A 165 -9.32 -16.04 6.17
N GLN A 166 -8.52 -15.78 5.13
CA GLN A 166 -8.06 -16.79 4.18
C GLN A 166 -6.63 -16.45 3.74
N GLN A 167 -5.81 -17.47 3.48
CA GLN A 167 -4.43 -17.31 3.07
C GLN A 167 -3.96 -18.49 2.20
N LEU A 168 -3.10 -18.20 1.21
CA LEU A 168 -2.36 -19.22 0.47
C LEU A 168 -0.93 -19.39 1.02
N PRO A 169 -0.38 -20.62 0.94
CA PRO A 169 1.06 -20.83 1.16
C PRO A 169 1.88 -20.14 0.06
N ARG A 170 3.08 -19.68 0.42
CA ARG A 170 4.07 -19.12 -0.51
C ARG A 170 4.53 -20.14 -1.54
N HIS A 171 5.07 -19.64 -2.67
CA HIS A 171 5.69 -20.44 -3.73
C HIS A 171 4.79 -21.56 -4.30
N ARG A 172 3.48 -21.33 -4.32
CA ARG A 172 2.48 -22.27 -4.81
C ARG A 172 1.55 -21.55 -5.77
N GLN A 173 1.41 -22.10 -6.98
CA GLN A 173 0.39 -21.65 -7.92
C GLN A 173 -0.98 -22.13 -7.40
N ALA A 174 -1.82 -21.19 -6.98
CA ALA A 174 -3.14 -21.47 -6.44
C ALA A 174 -4.05 -20.24 -6.59
N VAL A 175 -5.35 -20.44 -6.39
CA VAL A 175 -6.37 -19.39 -6.38
C VAL A 175 -6.94 -19.31 -4.98
N LEU A 176 -6.99 -18.10 -4.40
CA LEU A 176 -7.68 -17.85 -3.14
C LEU A 176 -9.08 -17.34 -3.46
N SER A 177 -10.09 -18.01 -2.92
CA SER A 177 -11.48 -17.58 -3.00
C SER A 177 -12.02 -17.34 -1.59
N GLY A 178 -12.77 -16.26 -1.41
CA GLY A 178 -13.34 -15.88 -0.12
C GLY A 178 -14.28 -14.70 -0.25
N HIS A 179 -14.85 -14.29 0.87
CA HIS A 179 -15.81 -13.19 0.94
C HIS A 179 -15.20 -11.99 1.65
N PHE A 180 -15.62 -10.80 1.23
CA PHE A 180 -15.31 -9.53 1.87
C PHE A 180 -16.54 -8.63 1.81
N ASN A 181 -16.54 -7.54 2.58
CA ASN A 181 -17.61 -6.55 2.55
C ASN A 181 -17.03 -5.16 2.29
N TYR A 182 -17.81 -4.34 1.58
CA TYR A 182 -17.58 -2.91 1.54
C TYR A 182 -17.98 -2.28 2.88
N VAL A 183 -17.13 -1.41 3.41
CA VAL A 183 -17.36 -0.75 4.70
C VAL A 183 -17.36 0.77 4.49
N GLY A 184 -18.43 1.45 4.88
CA GLY A 184 -18.56 2.91 4.71
C GLY A 184 -18.09 3.76 5.90
N ARG A 185 -18.11 3.21 7.13
CA ARG A 185 -17.76 3.97 8.35
C ARG A 185 -16.29 4.41 8.35
N GLN A 186 -15.97 5.58 8.91
CA GLN A 186 -14.59 6.02 9.10
C GLN A 186 -14.09 5.67 10.50
N THR A 187 -12.81 5.34 10.65
CA THR A 187 -12.18 5.20 11.97
C THR A 187 -11.72 6.55 12.51
N PHE A 188 -11.40 6.61 13.80
CA PHE A 188 -10.74 7.78 14.39
C PHE A 188 -9.42 8.11 13.66
N TYR A 189 -8.67 7.07 13.27
CA TYR A 189 -7.42 7.23 12.55
C TYR A 189 -7.62 7.86 11.16
N ASN A 190 -8.67 7.48 10.43
CA ASN A 190 -8.96 8.12 9.15
C ASN A 190 -9.19 9.63 9.30
N ALA A 191 -9.97 10.03 10.31
CA ALA A 191 -10.30 11.43 10.56
C ALA A 191 -9.11 12.25 11.09
N HIS A 192 -8.34 11.71 12.04
CA HIS A 192 -7.37 12.49 12.82
C HIS A 192 -5.91 12.10 12.58
N GLY A 193 -5.65 10.92 12.03
CA GLY A 193 -4.29 10.43 11.77
C GLY A 193 -3.51 10.22 13.06
N ASP A 194 -2.24 10.61 13.03
CA ASP A 194 -1.30 10.32 14.11
C ASP A 194 -1.43 11.26 15.32
N VAL A 195 -2.51 12.06 15.43
CA VAL A 195 -2.73 13.00 16.54
C VAL A 195 -2.62 12.30 17.90
N PHE A 196 -3.18 11.09 18.04
CA PHE A 196 -3.06 10.31 19.26
C PHE A 196 -1.61 9.94 19.57
N ALA A 197 -0.86 9.48 18.57
CA ALA A 197 0.55 9.13 18.73
C ALA A 197 1.39 10.36 19.11
N TRP A 198 1.17 11.51 18.47
CA TRP A 198 1.85 12.75 18.81
C TRP A 198 1.53 13.23 20.22
N LEU A 199 0.28 13.09 20.67
CA LEU A 199 -0.09 13.38 22.05
C LEU A 199 0.69 12.50 23.04
N CYS A 200 0.80 11.19 22.78
CA CYS A 200 1.58 10.28 23.62
C CYS A 200 3.06 10.68 23.67
N VAL A 201 3.66 11.06 22.53
CA VAL A 201 5.04 11.55 22.46
C VAL A 201 5.21 12.81 23.32
N LEU A 202 4.32 13.79 23.18
CA LEU A 202 4.37 15.04 23.95
C LEU A 202 4.26 14.79 25.45
N VAL A 203 3.32 13.94 25.89
CA VAL A 203 3.16 13.59 27.31
C VAL A 203 4.40 12.87 27.84
N THR A 204 4.98 11.96 27.05
CA THR A 204 6.19 11.22 27.44
C THR A 204 7.37 12.17 27.61
N VAL A 205 7.63 13.04 26.63
CA VAL A 205 8.72 14.02 26.68
C VAL A 205 8.53 14.98 27.86
N ALA A 206 7.32 15.49 28.08
CA ALA A 206 7.02 16.39 29.20
C ALA A 206 7.25 15.70 30.56
N THR A 207 6.90 14.42 30.67
CA THR A 207 7.06 13.66 31.92
C THR A 207 8.54 13.36 32.20
N VAL A 208 9.29 12.89 31.20
CA VAL A 208 10.73 12.62 31.33
C VAL A 208 11.49 13.92 31.63
N GLY A 209 11.19 15.01 30.93
CA GLY A 209 11.82 16.31 31.15
C GLY A 209 11.57 16.84 32.57
N ARG A 210 10.36 16.67 33.12
CA ARG A 210 10.05 17.04 34.51
C ARG A 210 10.83 16.20 35.52
N LEU A 211 10.98 14.91 35.29
CA LEU A 211 11.75 14.02 36.17
C LEU A 211 13.24 14.38 36.16
N GLN A 212 13.82 14.63 34.99
CA GLN A 212 15.23 15.03 34.87
C GLN A 212 15.50 16.39 35.53
N ALA A 213 14.60 17.37 35.34
CA ALA A 213 14.72 18.68 35.99
C ALA A 213 14.62 18.60 37.51
N LYS A 214 13.88 17.62 38.05
CA LYS A 214 13.82 17.36 39.49
C LYS A 214 15.12 16.74 40.00
N VAL A 215 15.64 15.71 39.34
CA VAL A 215 16.93 15.08 39.69
C VAL A 215 18.06 16.10 39.69
N TYR A 216 18.14 16.94 38.65
CA TYR A 216 19.17 17.98 38.57
C TYR A 216 19.08 19.02 39.71
N LYS A 217 17.87 19.32 40.19
CA LYS A 217 17.67 20.21 41.35
C LYS A 217 17.97 19.54 42.69
N ASP A 218 17.81 18.23 42.78
CA ASP A 218 18.06 17.47 44.02
C ASP A 218 19.57 17.11 44.18
N GLU A 219 20.36 17.16 43.08
CA GLU A 219 21.80 16.86 43.05
C GLU A 219 22.73 18.09 43.06
N GLY A 220 22.21 19.32 42.94
CA GLY A 220 22.99 20.57 42.90
C GLY A 220 22.69 21.51 44.06
#